data_AF-L7Y8D2-F1
#
_entry.id   AF-L7Y8D2-F1
#
_cell.length_a   1.000
_cell.length_b   1.000
_cell.length_c   1.000
_cell.angle_alpha   90.00
_cell.angle_beta   90.00
_cell.angle_gamma   90.00
#
_symmetry.space_group_name_H-M   'P 1'
#
loop_
_entity.id
_entity.type
_entity.pdbx_description
1 polymer ?
#
loop_
_entity_poly.entity_id
_entity_poly.type
_entity_poly.pdbx_seq_one_letter_code
_entity_poly.pdbx_strand_id
1 'polypeptide(L)'
;MAFKNGTKHVFAKVTVPNIDMLLEESTMKLNLISAARRVFLPCGKEVFQAQDIPPDTDVYISSGESFVDPLKTIKDHLSLTKAVSWTMNGIVLPLDKERGKTKPIISKRMKNLTEKTTARILVFKNGTGQDGYEIISPLEEKEQFLDMCTQRLDLLTRGKCLYNWIGKRVTHLKTVPLLDKCLQNSITPLRGPVWVSKGEGFIPSGAKIYLQGLLWALHQKLKPARDYSKQVRRKHFLEATVLLQLYFCSYRQ
;
A
#
# COMPACT_ATOMS: atom_id res chain seq x y z
N MET A 1 -36.65 -2.10 -28.44
CA MET A 1 -36.59 -3.36 -27.65
C MET A 1 -36.33 -3.05 -26.18
N ALA A 2 -36.62 -3.95 -25.23
CA ALA A 2 -36.30 -3.75 -23.81
C ALA A 2 -35.04 -4.53 -23.41
N PHE A 3 -34.07 -3.86 -22.78
CA PHE A 3 -32.80 -4.42 -22.36
C PHE A 3 -32.63 -4.33 -20.84
N LYS A 4 -31.88 -5.27 -20.28
CA LYS A 4 -31.43 -5.16 -18.89
C LYS A 4 -30.34 -4.09 -18.74
N ASN A 5 -30.46 -3.20 -17.75
CA ASN A 5 -29.47 -2.16 -17.48
C ASN A 5 -28.04 -2.74 -17.37
N GLY A 6 -27.07 -2.08 -18.02
CA GLY A 6 -25.66 -2.49 -18.03
C GLY A 6 -25.28 -3.62 -19.00
N THR A 7 -26.22 -4.24 -19.70
CA THR A 7 -25.91 -5.35 -20.64
C THR A 7 -26.76 -5.30 -21.91
N LYS A 8 -26.19 -5.66 -23.07
CA LYS A 8 -26.94 -5.81 -24.34
C LYS A 8 -27.37 -7.24 -24.65
N HIS A 9 -26.85 -8.23 -23.93
CA HIS A 9 -27.12 -9.64 -24.21
C HIS A 9 -28.47 -10.14 -23.68
N VAL A 10 -29.03 -9.44 -22.69
CA VAL A 10 -30.33 -9.78 -22.09
C VAL A 10 -31.35 -8.76 -22.57
N PHE A 11 -32.21 -9.19 -23.49
CA PHE A 11 -33.23 -8.34 -24.09
C PHE A 11 -34.54 -9.11 -24.30
N ALA A 12 -35.63 -8.35 -24.35
CA ALA A 12 -36.97 -8.84 -24.60
C ALA A 12 -37.71 -7.89 -25.55
N LYS A 13 -38.53 -8.45 -26.43
CA LYS A 13 -39.49 -7.67 -27.20
C LYS A 13 -40.75 -7.51 -26.37
N VAL A 14 -41.09 -6.25 -26.08
CA VAL A 14 -42.21 -5.87 -25.21
C VAL A 14 -43.02 -4.82 -25.97
N THR A 15 -44.33 -5.05 -26.07
CA THR A 15 -45.25 -4.12 -26.72
C THR A 15 -46.40 -3.88 -25.75
N VAL A 16 -46.48 -2.66 -25.23
CA VAL A 16 -47.41 -2.31 -24.14
C VAL A 16 -47.85 -0.86 -24.26
N PRO A 17 -49.09 -0.53 -23.82
CA PRO A 17 -49.64 0.81 -23.93
C PRO A 17 -49.18 1.76 -22.81
N ASN A 18 -48.71 1.23 -21.67
CA ASN A 18 -48.33 2.02 -20.50
C ASN A 18 -46.99 1.56 -19.90
N ILE A 19 -46.31 2.46 -19.20
CA ILE A 19 -44.97 2.21 -18.65
C ILE A 19 -45.00 1.23 -17.46
N ASP A 20 -46.08 1.22 -16.68
CA ASP A 20 -46.23 0.30 -15.55
C ASP A 20 -46.31 -1.16 -16.03
N MET A 21 -47.10 -1.39 -17.09
CA MET A 21 -47.16 -2.70 -17.77
C MET A 21 -45.81 -3.07 -18.40
N LEU A 22 -45.07 -2.08 -18.90
CA LEU A 22 -43.72 -2.29 -19.43
C LEU A 22 -42.78 -2.80 -18.34
N LEU A 23 -42.80 -2.21 -17.15
CA LEU A 23 -41.99 -2.65 -16.02
C LEU A 23 -42.37 -4.06 -15.54
N GLU A 24 -43.67 -4.36 -15.47
CA GLU A 24 -44.16 -5.67 -15.04
C GLU A 24 -43.80 -6.77 -16.04
N GLU A 25 -44.11 -6.59 -17.33
CA GLU A 25 -43.74 -7.55 -18.38
C GLU A 25 -42.22 -7.75 -18.44
N SER A 26 -41.46 -6.67 -18.28
CA SER A 26 -40.00 -6.72 -18.36
C SER A 26 -39.38 -7.40 -17.15
N THR A 27 -40.00 -7.34 -15.97
CA THR A 27 -39.54 -8.08 -14.79
C THR A 27 -39.54 -9.57 -15.07
N MET A 28 -40.62 -10.09 -15.67
CA MET A 28 -40.72 -11.50 -16.03
C MET A 28 -39.84 -11.85 -17.24
N LYS A 29 -39.94 -11.09 -18.34
CA LYS A 29 -39.27 -11.43 -19.61
C LYS A 29 -37.74 -11.23 -19.56
N LEU A 30 -37.24 -10.27 -18.78
CA LEU A 30 -35.78 -10.07 -18.60
C LEU A 30 -35.21 -10.87 -17.43
N ASN A 31 -36.03 -11.68 -16.74
CA ASN A 31 -35.66 -12.49 -15.58
C ASN A 31 -34.86 -11.68 -14.54
N LEU A 32 -35.42 -10.54 -14.12
CA LEU A 32 -34.77 -9.67 -13.15
C LEU A 32 -34.88 -10.27 -11.74
N ILE A 33 -33.79 -10.17 -10.96
CA ILE A 33 -33.74 -10.67 -9.57
C ILE A 33 -34.67 -9.86 -8.65
N SER A 34 -35.00 -8.63 -9.04
CA SER A 34 -35.90 -7.71 -8.35
C SER A 34 -36.79 -7.02 -9.37
N ALA A 35 -37.98 -6.60 -8.94
CA ALA A 35 -38.94 -5.87 -9.77
C ALA A 35 -38.28 -4.69 -10.49
N ALA A 36 -38.60 -4.54 -11.77
CA ALA A 36 -38.23 -3.36 -12.54
C ALA A 36 -38.90 -2.13 -11.92
N ARG A 37 -38.15 -1.03 -11.81
CA ARG A 37 -38.63 0.24 -11.21
C ARG A 37 -38.40 1.46 -12.09
N ARG A 38 -37.42 1.40 -12.99
CA ARG A 38 -36.97 2.57 -13.77
C ARG A 38 -36.69 2.18 -15.21
N VAL A 39 -37.01 3.10 -16.12
CA VAL A 39 -36.77 2.97 -17.56
C VAL A 39 -35.85 4.08 -18.02
N PHE A 40 -34.83 3.74 -18.79
CA PHE A 40 -33.84 4.66 -19.31
C PHE A 40 -33.73 4.56 -20.83
N LEU A 41 -33.53 5.69 -21.49
CA LEU A 41 -33.17 5.75 -22.91
C LEU A 41 -31.68 5.42 -23.12
N PRO A 42 -31.24 5.16 -24.37
CA PRO A 42 -29.83 4.91 -24.68
C PRO A 42 -28.92 6.09 -24.34
N CYS A 43 -29.47 7.31 -24.27
CA CYS A 43 -28.77 8.51 -23.82
C CYS A 43 -28.64 8.63 -22.30
N GLY A 44 -29.20 7.69 -21.53
CA GLY A 44 -29.20 7.68 -20.07
C GLY A 44 -30.27 8.54 -19.41
N LYS A 45 -31.16 9.16 -20.18
CA LYS A 45 -32.32 9.92 -19.66
C LYS A 45 -33.38 8.97 -19.11
N GLU A 46 -33.86 9.23 -17.91
CA GLU A 46 -34.96 8.49 -17.27
C GLU A 46 -36.30 8.89 -17.88
N VAL A 47 -37.17 7.90 -18.08
CA VAL A 47 -38.49 8.05 -18.71
C VAL A 47 -39.55 7.68 -17.68
N PHE A 48 -40.54 8.57 -17.51
CA PHE A 48 -41.66 8.37 -16.60
C PHE A 48 -42.99 8.13 -17.32
N GLN A 49 -43.11 8.56 -18.58
CA GLN A 49 -44.34 8.41 -19.36
C GLN A 49 -44.06 7.69 -20.68
N ALA A 50 -45.03 6.91 -21.16
CA ALA A 50 -44.90 6.16 -22.42
C ALA A 50 -44.73 7.08 -23.65
N GLN A 51 -45.23 8.32 -23.58
CA GLN A 51 -45.12 9.31 -24.67
C GLN A 51 -43.67 9.80 -24.88
N ASP A 52 -42.83 9.72 -23.85
CA ASP A 52 -41.42 10.13 -23.91
C ASP A 52 -40.52 9.09 -24.60
N ILE A 53 -41.07 7.91 -24.92
CA ILE A 53 -40.35 6.83 -25.61
C ILE A 53 -40.69 6.91 -27.10
N PRO A 54 -39.73 7.24 -27.98
CA PRO A 54 -39.99 7.23 -29.40
C PRO A 54 -40.32 5.81 -29.89
N PRO A 55 -41.16 5.67 -30.93
CA PRO A 55 -41.48 4.36 -31.50
C PRO A 55 -40.20 3.64 -31.97
N ASP A 56 -40.19 2.31 -31.84
CA ASP A 56 -39.07 1.42 -32.20
C ASP A 56 -37.73 1.72 -31.50
N THR A 57 -37.75 2.44 -30.37
CA THR A 57 -36.54 2.75 -29.61
C THR A 57 -36.15 1.63 -28.64
N ASP A 58 -34.85 1.52 -28.39
CA ASP A 58 -34.29 0.64 -27.38
C ASP A 58 -34.33 1.29 -25.99
N VAL A 59 -34.90 0.57 -25.03
CA VAL A 59 -35.05 1.04 -23.64
C VAL A 59 -34.31 0.12 -22.68
N TYR A 60 -33.74 0.69 -21.64
CA TYR A 60 -32.97 -0.01 -20.61
C TYR A 60 -33.73 -0.01 -19.29
N ILE A 61 -33.86 -1.17 -18.69
CA ILE A 61 -34.72 -1.40 -17.53
C ILE A 61 -33.88 -1.73 -16.32
N SER A 62 -34.15 -1.02 -15.23
CA SER A 62 -33.41 -1.10 -13.97
C SER A 62 -34.35 -1.43 -12.80
N SER A 63 -33.86 -2.22 -11.86
CA SER A 63 -34.56 -2.56 -10.62
C SER A 63 -34.40 -1.48 -9.51
N GLY A 64 -33.83 -0.31 -9.85
CA GLY A 64 -33.65 0.83 -8.93
C GLY A 64 -32.26 1.48 -8.97
N GLU A 65 -31.32 0.89 -9.71
CA GLU A 65 -29.99 1.42 -9.96
C GLU A 65 -30.03 2.53 -11.03
N SER A 66 -29.05 3.43 -11.02
CA SER A 66 -28.86 4.42 -12.08
C SER A 66 -28.49 3.77 -13.41
N PHE A 67 -28.72 4.48 -14.53
CA PHE A 67 -28.32 4.00 -15.85
C PHE A 67 -26.83 3.62 -15.94
N VAL A 68 -26.55 2.44 -16.47
CA VAL A 68 -25.21 1.95 -16.72
C VAL A 68 -25.07 1.74 -18.22
N ASP A 69 -24.20 2.54 -18.86
CA ASP A 69 -23.91 2.38 -20.29
C ASP A 69 -23.31 0.98 -20.52
N PRO A 70 -23.99 0.10 -21.29
CA PRO A 70 -23.50 -1.26 -21.54
C PRO A 70 -22.17 -1.28 -22.31
N LEU A 71 -21.81 -0.19 -22.99
CA LEU A 71 -20.54 -0.07 -23.71
C LEU A 71 -19.40 0.42 -22.82
N LYS A 72 -19.69 0.88 -21.60
CA LYS A 72 -18.67 1.42 -20.69
C LYS A 72 -17.59 0.39 -20.38
N THR A 73 -17.98 -0.84 -20.05
CA THR A 73 -17.06 -1.94 -19.76
C THR A 73 -16.12 -2.24 -20.94
N ILE A 74 -16.65 -2.22 -22.16
CA ILE A 74 -15.87 -2.47 -23.39
C ILE A 74 -14.91 -1.31 -23.66
N LYS A 75 -15.37 -0.06 -23.51
CA LYS A 75 -14.53 1.14 -23.65
C LYS A 75 -13.41 1.16 -22.62
N ASP A 76 -13.73 0.85 -21.36
CA ASP A 76 -12.77 0.78 -20.27
C ASP A 76 -11.73 -0.32 -20.54
N HIS A 77 -12.17 -1.52 -20.93
CA HIS A 77 -11.28 -2.62 -21.31
C HIS A 77 -10.38 -2.22 -22.49
N LEU A 78 -10.94 -1.66 -23.56
CA LEU A 78 -10.18 -1.22 -24.73
C LEU A 78 -9.18 -0.11 -24.38
N SER A 79 -9.54 0.81 -23.49
CA SER A 79 -8.64 1.85 -23.00
C SER A 79 -7.48 1.28 -22.17
N LEU A 80 -7.73 0.24 -21.38
CA LEU A 80 -6.70 -0.47 -20.63
C LEU A 80 -5.79 -1.25 -21.58
N THR A 81 -6.33 -1.95 -22.57
CA THR A 81 -5.53 -2.71 -23.55
C THR A 81 -4.68 -1.78 -24.43
N LYS A 82 -5.19 -0.63 -24.85
CA LYS A 82 -4.40 0.38 -25.60
C LYS A 82 -3.17 0.87 -24.85
N ALA A 83 -3.24 0.90 -23.52
CA ALA A 83 -2.14 1.38 -22.69
C ALA A 83 -1.10 0.27 -22.40
N VAL A 84 -1.38 -0.99 -22.74
CA VAL A 84 -0.53 -2.14 -22.47
C VAL A 84 0.01 -2.69 -23.79
N SER A 85 1.34 -2.78 -23.94
CA SER A 85 1.96 -3.35 -25.14
C SER A 85 2.63 -4.68 -24.86
N TRP A 86 2.43 -5.66 -25.75
CA TRP A 86 3.21 -6.89 -25.74
C TRP A 86 4.55 -6.65 -26.45
N THR A 87 5.65 -6.95 -25.78
CA THR A 87 6.99 -6.95 -26.36
C THR A 87 7.53 -8.38 -26.38
N MET A 88 8.62 -8.62 -27.12
CA MET A 88 9.32 -9.91 -27.13
C MET A 88 9.77 -10.38 -25.73
N ASN A 89 9.86 -9.45 -24.78
CA ASN A 89 10.28 -9.72 -23.40
C ASN A 89 9.09 -9.78 -22.42
N GLY A 90 7.85 -9.71 -22.92
CA GLY A 90 6.62 -9.81 -22.13
C GLY A 90 5.75 -8.55 -22.16
N ILE A 91 4.82 -8.48 -21.20
CA ILE A 91 3.81 -7.41 -21.07
C ILE A 91 4.45 -6.15 -20.50
N VAL A 92 4.39 -5.04 -21.24
CA VAL A 92 4.80 -3.71 -20.79
C VAL A 92 3.56 -2.93 -20.36
N LEU A 93 3.53 -2.57 -19.09
CA LEU A 93 2.49 -1.72 -18.50
C LEU A 93 2.87 -0.23 -18.67
N PRO A 94 1.90 0.67 -18.83
CA PRO A 94 2.15 2.10 -19.06
C PRO A 94 2.83 2.75 -17.83
N LEU A 95 3.83 3.61 -18.07
CA LEU A 95 4.59 4.30 -17.03
C LEU A 95 3.82 5.48 -16.40
N ASP A 96 2.91 6.11 -17.16
CA ASP A 96 2.30 7.40 -16.82
C ASP A 96 1.21 7.34 -15.74
N LYS A 97 0.91 6.15 -15.20
CA LYS A 97 -0.03 5.99 -14.10
C LYS A 97 0.72 5.58 -12.84
N GLU A 98 0.64 6.43 -11.81
CA GLU A 98 1.09 6.07 -10.47
C GLU A 98 0.45 4.75 -10.06
N ARG A 99 1.28 3.73 -9.87
CA ARG A 99 0.82 2.43 -9.39
C ARG A 99 0.31 2.62 -7.96
N GLY A 100 -1.01 2.66 -7.82
CA GLY A 100 -1.64 2.61 -6.50
C GLY A 100 -1.09 1.41 -5.72
N LYS A 101 -0.79 1.59 -4.44
CA LYS A 101 -0.33 0.48 -3.59
C LYS A 101 -1.42 -0.59 -3.55
N THR A 102 -1.16 -1.75 -4.14
CA THR A 102 -2.04 -2.91 -4.00
C THR A 102 -2.11 -3.26 -2.50
N LYS A 103 -3.27 -3.09 -1.88
CA LYS A 103 -3.48 -3.56 -0.52
C LYS A 103 -3.63 -5.08 -0.61
N PRO A 104 -2.72 -5.88 -0.03
CA PRO A 104 -2.94 -7.32 0.03
C PRO A 104 -4.17 -7.56 0.92
N ILE A 105 -5.28 -8.00 0.33
CA ILE A 105 -6.47 -8.41 1.07
C ILE A 105 -6.21 -9.85 1.55
N ILE A 106 -5.39 -9.99 2.59
CA ILE A 106 -5.21 -11.26 3.28
C ILE A 106 -6.45 -11.48 4.18
N SER A 107 -7.04 -12.66 4.10
CA SER A 107 -8.20 -13.05 4.92
C SER A 107 -7.86 -13.01 6.41
N LYS A 108 -8.83 -12.74 7.28
CA LYS A 108 -8.62 -12.73 8.75
C LYS A 108 -8.04 -14.07 9.24
N ARG A 109 -8.52 -15.20 8.68
CA ARG A 109 -8.01 -16.54 8.97
C ARG A 109 -6.53 -16.68 8.63
N MET A 110 -6.12 -16.20 7.45
CA MET A 110 -4.73 -16.23 7.03
C MET A 110 -3.87 -15.28 7.86
N LYS A 111 -4.38 -14.10 8.26
CA LYS A 111 -3.68 -13.21 9.20
C LYS A 111 -3.38 -13.90 10.52
N ASN A 112 -4.36 -14.56 11.13
CA ASN A 112 -4.17 -15.27 12.39
C ASN A 112 -3.18 -16.45 12.26
N LEU A 113 -3.15 -17.13 11.11
CA LEU A 113 -2.17 -18.18 10.81
C LEU A 113 -0.76 -17.62 10.54
N THR A 114 -0.66 -16.34 10.17
CA THR A 114 0.60 -15.67 9.79
C THR A 114 1.02 -14.58 10.77
N GLU A 115 0.32 -14.42 11.91
CA GLU A 115 0.77 -13.58 13.01
C GLU A 115 2.02 -14.22 13.56
N LYS A 116 3.15 -13.81 12.97
CA LYS A 116 4.47 -14.29 13.36
C LYS A 116 4.66 -13.86 14.80
N THR A 117 4.48 -14.82 15.70
CA THR A 117 4.92 -14.73 17.09
C THR A 117 6.44 -14.59 17.16
N THR A 118 7.15 -14.67 16.03
CA THR A 118 8.59 -14.46 15.92
C THR A 118 8.95 -13.02 15.56
N ALA A 119 9.89 -12.42 16.31
CA ALA A 119 10.50 -11.14 15.98
C ALA A 119 12.01 -11.30 15.80
N ARG A 120 12.56 -10.46 14.92
CA ARG A 120 13.99 -10.24 14.80
C ARG A 120 14.39 -9.14 15.78
N ILE A 121 15.30 -9.45 16.69
CA ILE A 121 15.78 -8.53 17.72
C ILE A 121 17.28 -8.36 17.55
N LEU A 122 17.74 -7.11 17.58
CA LEU A 122 19.17 -6.77 17.61
C LEU A 122 19.70 -6.82 19.04
N VAL A 123 20.73 -7.63 19.25
CA VAL A 123 21.25 -7.97 20.57
C VAL A 123 22.75 -7.71 20.65
N PHE A 124 23.17 -7.16 21.78
CA PHE A 124 24.57 -6.92 22.12
C PHE A 124 24.93 -7.60 23.44
N LYS A 125 26.22 -7.89 23.62
CA LYS A 125 26.78 -8.31 24.90
C LYS A 125 26.92 -7.08 25.82
N ASN A 126 26.69 -7.26 27.12
CA ASN A 126 26.84 -6.18 28.09
C ASN A 126 28.26 -5.57 28.04
N GLY A 127 28.36 -4.25 27.98
CA GLY A 127 29.63 -3.52 27.89
C GLY A 127 30.20 -3.36 26.49
N THR A 128 29.67 -4.06 25.47
CA THR A 128 30.06 -3.85 24.06
C THR A 128 28.95 -3.16 23.27
N GLY A 129 29.37 -2.36 22.28
CA GLY A 129 28.48 -1.64 21.36
C GLY A 129 28.80 -1.89 19.88
N GLN A 130 29.78 -2.75 19.62
CA GLN A 130 30.19 -3.24 18.30
C GLN A 130 29.83 -4.73 18.23
N ASP A 131 29.61 -5.24 17.01
CA ASP A 131 29.25 -6.63 16.71
C ASP A 131 27.93 -7.09 17.34
N GLY A 132 26.85 -6.39 16.94
CA GLY A 132 25.49 -6.78 17.30
C GLY A 132 25.00 -7.96 16.48
N TYR A 133 24.29 -8.90 17.12
CA TYR A 133 23.71 -10.06 16.48
C TYR A 133 22.20 -9.91 16.34
N GLU A 134 21.68 -10.31 15.20
CA GLU A 134 20.24 -10.32 14.93
C GLU A 134 19.69 -11.71 15.18
N ILE A 135 18.84 -11.84 16.20
CA ILE A 135 18.28 -13.11 16.63
C ILE A 135 16.78 -13.12 16.31
N ILE A 136 16.32 -14.18 15.66
CA ILE A 136 14.90 -14.40 15.36
C ILE A 136 14.36 -15.35 16.41
N SER A 137 13.40 -14.89 17.23
CA SER A 137 12.81 -15.72 18.27
C SER A 137 11.32 -15.46 18.45
N PRO A 138 10.56 -16.44 18.97
CA PRO A 138 9.22 -16.19 19.48
C PRO A 138 9.26 -15.13 20.61
N LEU A 139 8.26 -14.24 20.68
CA LEU A 139 8.16 -13.17 21.69
C LEU A 139 7.63 -13.66 23.05
N GLU A 140 7.12 -14.90 23.10
CA GLU A 140 6.46 -15.48 24.26
C GLU A 140 7.46 -16.12 25.23
N GLU A 141 8.50 -16.76 24.69
CA GLU A 141 9.44 -17.56 25.47
C GLU A 141 10.78 -16.84 25.65
N LYS A 142 10.81 -15.90 26.60
CA LYS A 142 12.01 -15.11 26.92
C LYS A 142 13.21 -15.96 27.32
N GLU A 143 12.99 -17.08 28.00
CA GLU A 143 14.08 -17.96 28.47
C GLU A 143 14.80 -18.63 27.30
N GLN A 144 14.06 -19.14 26.32
CA GLN A 144 14.64 -19.70 25.10
C GLN A 144 15.39 -18.63 24.29
N PHE A 145 14.89 -17.39 24.28
CA PHE A 145 15.60 -16.28 23.66
C PHE A 145 16.94 -16.01 24.35
N LEU A 146 16.99 -16.06 25.70
CA LEU A 146 18.24 -15.90 26.44
C LEU A 146 19.23 -17.03 26.18
N ASP A 147 18.76 -18.25 25.98
CA ASP A 147 19.62 -19.39 25.61
C ASP A 147 20.25 -19.20 24.23
N MET A 148 19.44 -18.78 23.27
CA MET A 148 19.91 -18.47 21.93
C MET A 148 20.86 -17.26 21.93
N CYS A 149 20.61 -16.26 22.77
CA CYS A 149 21.56 -15.16 22.98
C CYS A 149 22.88 -15.65 23.58
N THR A 150 22.84 -16.59 24.52
CA THR A 150 24.04 -17.15 25.17
C THR A 150 24.91 -17.88 24.16
N GLN A 151 24.30 -18.66 23.25
CA GLN A 151 25.00 -19.36 22.17
C GLN A 151 25.54 -18.41 21.09
N ARG A 152 24.78 -17.38 20.71
CA ARG A 152 25.17 -16.46 19.63
C ARG A 152 26.20 -15.41 20.04
N LEU A 153 26.21 -15.03 21.32
CA LEU A 153 27.14 -14.02 21.87
C LEU A 153 28.36 -14.66 22.56
N ASP A 154 28.54 -15.97 22.43
CA ASP A 154 29.61 -16.76 23.06
C ASP A 154 29.81 -16.41 24.54
N LEU A 155 28.70 -16.40 25.31
CA LEU A 155 28.76 -16.11 26.73
C LEU A 155 29.21 -17.35 27.50
N LEU A 156 30.28 -17.22 28.29
CA LEU A 156 30.76 -18.27 29.21
C LEU A 156 29.70 -18.78 30.20
N THR A 157 28.69 -17.96 30.48
CA THR A 157 27.59 -18.28 31.40
C THR A 157 26.27 -17.82 30.79
N ARG A 158 25.19 -18.54 31.11
CA ARG A 158 23.83 -18.21 30.64
C ARG A 158 23.46 -16.75 30.93
N GLY A 159 22.98 -16.05 29.90
CA GLY A 159 22.43 -14.70 30.03
C GLY A 159 21.21 -14.71 30.94
N LYS A 160 21.18 -13.85 31.96
CA LYS A 160 20.08 -13.78 32.94
C LYS A 160 19.16 -12.58 32.72
N CYS A 161 19.70 -11.48 32.21
CA CYS A 161 18.99 -10.20 32.14
C CYS A 161 19.13 -9.55 30.76
N LEU A 162 18.07 -8.85 30.36
CA LEU A 162 18.04 -7.99 29.17
C LEU A 162 17.87 -6.54 29.60
N TYR A 163 18.62 -5.64 29.01
CA TYR A 163 18.55 -4.21 29.27
C TYR A 163 18.32 -3.43 27.96
N ASN A 164 17.54 -2.36 28.02
CA ASN A 164 17.46 -1.40 26.92
C ASN A 164 18.68 -0.46 26.93
N TRP A 165 18.79 0.42 25.92
CA TRP A 165 19.88 1.40 25.84
C TRP A 165 19.91 2.43 26.98
N ILE A 166 18.83 2.52 27.79
CA ILE A 166 18.70 3.39 28.96
C ILE A 166 19.16 2.66 30.24
N GLY A 167 19.33 1.33 30.19
CA GLY A 167 19.63 0.49 31.34
C GLY A 167 18.42 -0.02 32.12
N LYS A 168 17.20 0.16 31.61
CA LYS A 168 15.99 -0.46 32.17
C LYS A 168 15.91 -1.94 31.79
N ARG A 169 15.55 -2.78 32.75
CA ARG A 169 15.40 -4.23 32.55
C ARG A 169 14.17 -4.52 31.68
N VAL A 170 14.36 -5.32 30.64
CA VAL A 170 13.29 -5.78 29.76
C VAL A 170 12.68 -7.05 30.35
N THR A 171 11.43 -6.98 30.80
CA THR A 171 10.68 -8.12 31.32
C THR A 171 10.05 -8.94 30.19
N HIS A 172 9.41 -8.29 29.22
CA HIS A 172 8.79 -8.92 28.05
C HIS A 172 9.44 -8.46 26.74
N LEU A 173 9.62 -9.39 25.80
CA LEU A 173 10.18 -9.09 24.46
C LEU A 173 9.25 -8.17 23.63
N LYS A 174 7.94 -8.20 23.91
CA LYS A 174 6.94 -7.31 23.30
C LYS A 174 7.18 -5.83 23.60
N THR A 175 7.78 -5.52 24.75
CA THR A 175 8.09 -4.16 25.19
C THR A 175 9.24 -3.53 24.41
N VAL A 176 10.03 -4.34 23.69
CA VAL A 176 11.15 -3.84 22.90
C VAL A 176 10.62 -3.09 21.67
N PRO A 177 10.93 -1.78 21.51
CA PRO A 177 10.44 -0.98 20.41
C PRO A 177 11.01 -1.47 19.07
N LEU A 178 10.27 -1.17 18.00
CA LEU A 178 10.75 -1.33 16.63
C LEU A 178 11.82 -0.27 16.35
N LEU A 179 12.93 -0.70 15.76
CA LEU A 179 13.98 0.19 15.31
C LEU A 179 13.47 1.04 14.14
N ASP A 180 13.90 2.28 14.01
CA ASP A 180 13.48 3.13 12.90
C ASP A 180 14.03 2.59 11.56
N LYS A 181 13.24 2.73 10.49
CA LYS A 181 13.59 2.30 9.12
C LYS A 181 14.89 2.93 8.63
N CYS A 182 15.23 4.14 9.09
CA CYS A 182 16.47 4.79 8.71
C CYS A 182 17.73 4.05 9.21
N LEU A 183 17.56 3.20 10.23
CA LEU A 183 18.61 2.41 10.87
C LEU A 183 18.55 0.93 10.47
N GLN A 184 17.50 0.52 9.75
CA GLN A 184 17.33 -0.84 9.26
C GLN A 184 17.94 -0.96 7.86
N ASN A 185 18.80 -1.97 7.67
CA ASN A 185 19.29 -2.34 6.34
C ASN A 185 18.35 -3.34 5.64
N SER A 186 17.40 -3.94 6.37
CA SER A 186 16.49 -4.96 5.86
C SER A 186 15.04 -4.47 5.75
N ILE A 187 14.30 -5.09 4.83
CA ILE A 187 12.86 -4.87 4.63
C ILE A 187 12.03 -5.43 5.80
N THR A 188 12.56 -6.43 6.51
CA THR A 188 11.90 -7.04 7.67
C THR A 188 12.10 -6.18 8.93
N PRO A 189 11.04 -5.99 9.74
CA PRO A 189 11.09 -5.13 10.92
C PRO A 189 12.04 -5.68 11.97
N LEU A 190 13.02 -4.87 12.36
CA LEU A 190 13.99 -5.16 13.42
C LEU A 190 13.56 -4.47 14.73
N ARG A 191 13.61 -5.19 15.85
CA ARG A 191 13.41 -4.64 17.20
C ARG A 191 14.73 -4.43 17.92
N GLY A 192 14.77 -3.49 18.86
CA GLY A 192 15.95 -3.23 19.70
C GLY A 192 16.60 -1.88 19.42
N PRO A 193 17.87 -1.68 19.82
CA PRO A 193 18.81 -2.66 20.39
C PRO A 193 18.56 -3.05 21.86
N VAL A 194 19.04 -4.24 22.24
CA VAL A 194 18.97 -4.80 23.60
C VAL A 194 20.34 -5.35 24.03
N TRP A 195 20.69 -5.24 25.31
CA TRP A 195 21.93 -5.76 25.88
C TRP A 195 21.67 -6.95 26.82
N VAL A 196 22.41 -8.04 26.61
CA VAL A 196 22.34 -9.25 27.43
C VAL A 196 23.40 -9.22 28.52
N SER A 197 22.99 -9.40 29.76
CA SER A 197 23.84 -9.49 30.93
C SER A 197 23.75 -10.87 31.59
N LYS A 198 24.88 -11.32 32.17
CA LYS A 198 25.03 -12.56 32.93
C LYS A 198 24.44 -12.49 34.36
N GLY A 199 23.90 -11.34 34.75
CA GLY A 199 23.49 -11.01 36.13
C GLY A 199 24.21 -9.79 36.70
N GLU A 200 25.18 -9.26 35.95
CA GLU A 200 25.83 -7.98 36.21
C GLU A 200 24.88 -6.80 35.93
N GLY A 201 25.16 -5.65 36.54
CA GLY A 201 24.48 -4.39 36.22
C GLY A 201 24.65 -3.98 34.76
N PHE A 202 23.78 -3.09 34.28
CA PHE A 202 23.89 -2.56 32.93
C PHE A 202 25.14 -1.68 32.79
N ILE A 203 25.94 -1.93 31.75
CA ILE A 203 27.15 -1.14 31.48
C ILE A 203 26.84 -0.14 30.34
N PRO A 204 26.80 1.17 30.61
CA PRO A 204 26.38 2.17 29.63
C PRO A 204 27.42 2.43 28.52
N SER A 205 28.66 1.98 28.67
CA SER A 205 29.71 2.13 27.65
C SER A 205 29.32 1.47 26.33
N GLY A 206 28.70 0.30 26.37
CA GLY A 206 28.24 -0.41 25.18
C GLY A 206 27.18 0.38 24.40
N ALA A 207 26.17 0.89 25.10
CA ALA A 207 25.15 1.74 24.49
C ALA A 207 25.72 3.04 23.92
N LYS A 208 26.67 3.67 24.62
CA LYS A 208 27.37 4.87 24.14
C LYS A 208 28.11 4.62 22.83
N ILE A 209 28.88 3.52 22.75
CA ILE A 209 29.63 3.15 21.54
C ILE A 209 28.68 2.91 20.36
N TYR A 210 27.58 2.18 20.60
CA TYR A 210 26.56 1.95 19.58
C TYR A 210 25.98 3.26 19.04
N LEU A 211 25.57 4.18 19.92
CA LEU A 211 25.00 5.48 19.54
C LEU A 211 26.01 6.35 18.79
N GLN A 212 27.28 6.33 19.18
CA GLN A 212 28.34 7.06 18.47
C GLN A 212 28.57 6.51 17.06
N GLY A 213 28.61 5.18 16.89
CA GLY A 213 28.70 4.55 15.58
C GLY A 213 27.50 4.89 14.69
N LEU A 214 26.30 4.90 15.28
CA LEU A 214 25.06 5.26 14.60
C LEU A 214 25.04 6.72 14.13
N LEU A 215 25.45 7.65 15.01
CA LEU A 215 25.57 9.07 14.68
C LEU A 215 26.55 9.28 13.53
N TRP A 216 27.71 8.61 13.58
CA TRP A 216 28.70 8.68 12.52
C TRP A 216 28.16 8.16 11.19
N ALA A 217 27.49 6.99 11.18
CA ALA A 217 26.89 6.42 9.98
C ALA A 217 25.81 7.33 9.37
N LEU A 218 24.95 7.93 10.21
CA LEU A 218 23.94 8.90 9.76
C LEU A 218 24.58 10.16 9.19
N HIS A 219 25.64 10.68 9.81
CA HIS A 219 26.39 11.81 9.28
C HIS A 219 26.97 11.51 7.90
N GLN A 220 27.52 10.31 7.69
CA GLN A 220 28.05 9.92 6.39
C GLN A 220 26.94 9.81 5.33
N LYS A 221 25.77 9.26 5.68
CA LYS A 221 24.61 9.22 4.76
C LYS A 221 24.05 10.61 4.44
N LEU A 222 24.12 11.54 5.39
CA LEU A 222 23.57 12.88 5.24
C LEU A 222 24.43 13.81 4.36
N LYS A 223 25.76 13.63 4.36
CA LYS A 223 26.69 14.41 3.53
C LYS A 223 26.30 14.47 2.04
N PRO A 224 26.20 13.33 1.31
CA PRO A 224 25.86 13.36 -0.11
C PRO A 224 24.48 13.93 -0.38
N ALA A 225 23.50 13.68 0.50
CA ALA A 225 22.16 14.25 0.38
C ALA A 225 22.17 15.79 0.51
N ARG A 226 22.98 16.33 1.43
CA ARG A 226 23.18 17.78 1.59
C ARG A 226 23.87 18.37 0.37
N ASP A 227 24.88 17.71 -0.15
CA ASP A 227 25.61 18.17 -1.33
C ASP A 227 24.72 18.17 -2.58
N TYR A 228 23.91 17.11 -2.76
CA TYR A 228 22.89 17.06 -3.81
C TYR A 228 21.86 18.19 -3.66
N SER A 229 21.33 18.44 -2.45
CA SER A 229 20.39 19.55 -2.20
C SER A 229 20.99 20.92 -2.57
N LYS A 230 22.28 21.13 -2.32
CA LYS A 230 22.99 22.35 -2.72
C LYS A 230 23.13 22.44 -4.25
N GLN A 231 23.44 21.33 -4.92
CA GLN A 231 23.56 21.30 -6.39
C GLN A 231 22.22 21.60 -7.07
N VAL A 232 21.11 21.02 -6.60
CA VAL A 232 19.77 21.28 -7.15
C VAL A 232 19.37 22.75 -6.96
N ARG A 233 19.61 23.32 -5.77
CA ARG A 233 19.35 24.76 -5.54
C ARG A 233 20.19 25.65 -6.45
N ARG A 234 21.45 25.31 -6.71
CA ARG A 234 22.30 26.06 -7.67
C ARG A 234 21.78 25.97 -9.10
N LYS A 235 21.35 24.78 -9.54
CA LYS A 235 20.78 24.59 -10.89
C LYS A 235 19.50 25.42 -11.09
N HIS A 236 18.56 25.35 -10.14
CA HIS A 236 17.35 26.17 -10.21
C HIS A 236 17.64 27.68 -10.17
N PHE A 237 18.63 28.11 -9.40
CA PHE A 237 19.03 29.52 -9.38
C PHE A 237 19.63 29.96 -10.73
N LEU A 238 20.45 29.12 -11.35
CA LEU A 238 21.02 29.37 -12.69
C LEU A 238 19.93 29.39 -13.76
N GLU A 239 19.00 28.43 -13.76
CA GLU A 239 17.86 28.42 -14.69
C GLU A 239 16.97 29.66 -14.53
N ALA A 240 16.65 30.05 -13.29
CA ALA A 240 15.88 31.27 -13.03
C ALA A 240 16.62 32.53 -13.50
N THR A 241 17.94 32.57 -13.35
CA THR A 241 18.77 33.70 -13.82
C THR A 241 18.81 33.77 -15.35
N VAL A 242 18.95 32.63 -16.03
CA VAL A 242 18.93 32.55 -17.49
C VAL A 242 17.56 32.93 -18.05
N LEU A 243 16.47 32.47 -17.42
CA LEU A 243 15.11 32.84 -17.82
C LEU A 243 14.84 34.34 -17.62
N LEU A 244 15.32 34.94 -16.52
CA LEU A 244 15.25 36.38 -16.32
C LEU A 244 16.05 37.14 -17.37
N GLN A 245 17.27 36.69 -17.71
CA GLN A 245 18.07 37.32 -18.75
C GLN A 245 17.41 37.25 -20.13
N LEU A 246 16.81 36.10 -20.51
CA LEU A 246 16.06 35.95 -21.75
C LEU A 246 14.80 36.83 -21.78
N TYR A 247 14.11 36.95 -20.64
CA TYR A 247 12.93 37.82 -20.50
C TYR A 247 13.30 39.30 -20.67
N PHE A 248 14.37 39.76 -20.01
CA PHE A 248 14.86 41.14 -20.16
C PHE A 248 15.44 41.42 -21.56
N CYS A 249 15.99 40.41 -22.24
CA CYS A 249 16.46 40.55 -23.62
C CYS A 249 15.30 40.72 -24.62
N SER A 250 14.16 40.07 -24.38
CA SER A 250 12.97 40.17 -25.23
C SER A 250 12.21 41.50 -25.08
N TYR A 251 12.43 42.24 -23.98
CA TYR A 251 11.78 43.54 -23.72
C TYR A 251 12.65 44.76 -24.09
N ARG A 252 13.81 44.55 -24.72
CA ARG A 252 14.77 45.61 -25.09
C ARG A 252 14.87 45.86 -26.60
N GLN A 253 13.92 45.37 -27.39
CA GLN A 253 13.67 45.75 -28.79
C GLN A 253 12.46 46.68 -28.86
#